data_AF-A0A256XHS6-F1
#
_entry.id   AF-A0A256XHS6-F1
#
_cell.length_a   1.000
_cell.length_b   1.000
_cell.length_c   1.000
_cell.angle_alpha   90.00
_cell.angle_beta   90.00
_cell.angle_gamma   90.00
#
_symmetry.space_group_name_H-M   'P 1'
#
loop_
_entity.id
_entity.type
_entity.pdbx_description
1 polymer ?
#
loop_
_entity_poly.entity_id
_entity_poly.type
_entity_poly.pdbx_seq_one_letter_code
_entity_poly.pdbx_strand_id
1 'polypeptide(L)'
;MNIELKKIDAIIVVALIVISGFVLAYAGYWDVQDDYKFKPISDPIIYEEAEPEPIPPNSQIPSLLRAISPEDEGKHFHKASINREWWYYTAVFDESSELPGWAVSISFNHMAWGDLLGTLKPDLMIVTLHGPNGEEYGGLINKERGFGLLKQPTLEADTPGVSVTFEKSWAEGLAPQWHVHVEDEDIDEEHEIIIDLEFFAPSDPYWTFGSRALQKTKSTLASYTFFGCNVTGTVRLDGVEHTVTGSGYHEHTWTPITMLKGFIKEWDWCQITLDNGWNIYYSNYKLKSTILDSKETKFNPLGTLILTTDNGKTLTVLEDIDATIKKSEKFDDKIFLHVKMPKSISISAKPGVIQPLIKSYNIELDLNIQPENTYDKLWRLPTYTGMKIGRSSITGKLTWNDVEGISQEVELEGIGSTWSMRALV
;
A
#
# COMPACT_ATOMS: atom_id res chain seq x y z
N MET A 1 38.46 37.75 -16.42
CA MET A 1 38.53 37.59 -17.89
C MET A 1 37.58 38.63 -18.48
N ASN A 2 38.11 39.79 -18.92
CA ASN A 2 37.29 40.85 -19.50
C ASN A 2 36.94 40.46 -20.93
N ILE A 3 35.65 40.21 -21.18
CA ILE A 3 35.15 39.94 -22.53
C ILE A 3 34.92 41.31 -23.19
N GLU A 4 35.85 41.76 -24.02
CA GLU A 4 35.62 42.89 -24.92
C GLU A 4 34.70 42.44 -26.06
N LEU A 5 33.41 42.72 -25.92
CA LEU A 5 32.44 42.56 -27.01
C LEU A 5 32.86 43.46 -28.17
N LYS A 6 33.13 42.86 -29.33
CA LYS A 6 33.47 43.63 -30.53
C LYS A 6 32.20 44.34 -30.99
N LYS A 7 32.35 45.52 -31.62
CA LYS A 7 31.20 46.30 -32.13
C LYS A 7 30.25 45.48 -33.02
N ILE A 8 30.75 44.43 -33.66
CA ILE A 8 29.97 43.48 -34.47
C ILE A 8 29.03 42.64 -33.59
N ASP A 9 29.46 42.19 -32.41
CA ASP A 9 28.65 41.39 -31.50
C ASP A 9 27.48 42.21 -30.93
N ALA A 10 27.72 43.49 -30.65
CA ALA A 10 26.65 44.42 -30.24
C ALA A 10 25.60 44.64 -31.34
N ILE A 11 26.03 44.71 -32.61
CA ILE A 11 25.12 44.84 -33.76
C ILE A 11 24.27 43.57 -33.92
N ILE A 12 24.86 42.38 -33.74
CA ILE A 12 24.15 41.11 -33.82
C ILE A 12 23.09 41.01 -32.72
N VAL A 13 23.43 41.38 -31.48
CA VAL A 13 22.47 41.37 -30.35
C VAL A 13 21.31 42.34 -30.60
N VAL A 14 21.57 43.54 -31.10
CA VAL A 14 20.51 44.49 -31.45
C VAL A 14 19.62 43.96 -32.57
N ALA A 15 20.20 43.34 -33.60
CA ALA A 15 19.42 42.73 -34.68
C ALA A 15 18.51 41.59 -34.16
N LEU A 16 19.02 40.75 -33.26
CA LEU A 16 18.24 39.68 -32.64
C LEU A 16 17.07 40.22 -31.80
N ILE A 17 17.28 41.28 -31.02
CA ILE A 17 16.20 41.92 -30.23
C ILE A 17 15.11 42.49 -31.15
N VAL A 18 15.49 43.15 -32.25
CA VAL A 18 14.53 43.71 -33.22
C VAL A 18 13.74 42.60 -33.91
N ILE A 19 14.40 41.51 -34.34
CA ILE A 19 13.73 40.36 -34.96
C ILE A 19 12.76 39.70 -33.97
N SER A 20 13.19 39.46 -32.73
CA SER A 20 12.33 38.89 -31.69
C SER A 20 11.11 39.78 -31.39
N GLY A 21 11.30 41.10 -31.32
CA GLY A 21 10.19 42.05 -31.14
C GLY A 21 9.20 42.02 -32.30
N PHE A 22 9.69 41.88 -33.54
CA PHE A 22 8.84 41.76 -34.72
C PHE A 22 8.06 40.44 -34.75
N VAL A 23 8.71 39.32 -34.38
CA VAL A 23 8.07 38.01 -34.26
C VAL A 23 6.97 38.03 -33.19
N LEU A 24 7.23 38.62 -32.02
CA LEU A 24 6.24 38.72 -30.94
C LEU A 24 5.04 39.60 -31.31
N ALA A 25 5.27 40.72 -32.02
CA ALA A 25 4.21 41.57 -32.53
C ALA A 25 3.35 40.85 -33.59
N TYR A 26 3.98 40.12 -34.52
CA TYR A 26 3.28 39.36 -35.56
C TYR A 26 2.53 38.14 -35.02
N ALA A 27 3.05 37.52 -33.95
CA ALA A 27 2.41 36.42 -33.24
C ALA A 27 1.27 36.87 -32.31
N GLY A 28 0.90 38.16 -32.32
CA GLY A 28 -0.27 38.68 -31.60
C GLY A 28 -0.06 38.86 -30.10
N TYR A 29 1.18 38.79 -29.58
CA TYR A 29 1.46 38.94 -28.15
C TYR A 29 1.37 40.40 -27.65
N TRP A 30 1.11 41.37 -28.52
CA TRP A 30 1.04 42.79 -28.15
C TRP A 30 -0.36 43.41 -28.22
N ASP A 31 -1.40 42.62 -28.52
CA ASP A 31 -2.78 43.11 -28.51
C ASP A 31 -3.49 42.65 -27.23
N VAL A 32 -3.49 43.52 -26.21
CA VAL A 32 -4.39 43.39 -25.07
C VAL A 32 -5.06 44.73 -24.83
N GLN A 33 -6.14 44.98 -25.57
CA GLN A 33 -7.31 45.70 -25.06
C GLN A 33 -8.52 45.45 -25.97
N ASP A 34 -9.09 44.25 -25.88
CA ASP A 34 -10.47 44.04 -26.31
C ASP A 34 -11.40 44.22 -25.10
N ASP A 35 -12.19 45.29 -25.18
CA ASP A 35 -13.25 45.67 -24.27
C ASP A 35 -14.42 44.66 -24.41
N TYR A 36 -14.24 43.45 -23.86
CA TYR A 36 -15.29 42.44 -23.80
C TYR A 36 -16.36 42.90 -22.80
N LYS A 37 -17.44 43.49 -23.34
CA LYS A 37 -18.69 43.68 -22.62
C LYS A 37 -19.26 42.32 -22.24
N PHE A 38 -19.02 41.90 -21.00
CA PHE A 38 -19.68 40.75 -20.39
C PHE A 38 -21.20 40.94 -20.44
N LYS A 39 -21.89 39.96 -21.03
CA LYS A 39 -23.27 39.64 -20.62
C LYS A 39 -23.20 39.37 -19.11
N PRO A 40 -24.12 39.90 -18.28
CA PRO A 40 -24.10 39.62 -16.86
C PRO A 40 -24.18 38.11 -16.68
N ILE A 41 -23.07 37.55 -16.19
CA ILE A 41 -23.01 36.22 -15.64
C ILE A 41 -24.04 36.22 -14.51
N SER A 42 -24.99 35.30 -14.57
CA SER A 42 -25.80 34.89 -13.43
C SER A 42 -24.90 34.82 -12.20
N ASP A 43 -25.39 35.30 -11.05
CA ASP A 43 -24.67 35.39 -9.78
C ASP A 43 -23.52 34.38 -9.65
N PRO A 44 -22.30 34.81 -9.26
CA PRO A 44 -21.18 33.88 -9.11
C PRO A 44 -21.67 32.70 -8.24
N ILE A 45 -21.58 31.50 -8.80
CA ILE A 45 -21.71 30.28 -8.00
C ILE A 45 -20.52 30.36 -7.04
N ILE A 46 -20.80 30.85 -5.84
CA ILE A 46 -19.92 30.68 -4.69
C ILE A 46 -19.93 29.17 -4.50
N TYR A 47 -18.90 28.49 -4.99
CA TYR A 47 -18.56 27.19 -4.44
C TYR A 47 -18.18 27.51 -3.00
N GLU A 48 -19.07 27.23 -2.05
CA GLU A 48 -18.65 27.08 -0.67
C GLU A 48 -17.55 26.02 -0.72
N GLU A 49 -16.30 26.48 -0.54
CA GLU A 49 -15.18 25.60 -0.29
C GLU A 49 -15.59 24.81 0.94
N ALA A 50 -15.83 23.50 0.75
CA ALA A 50 -16.32 22.65 1.83
C ALA A 50 -15.40 22.85 3.03
N GLU A 51 -15.98 23.09 4.22
CA GLU A 51 -15.16 23.25 5.42
C GLU A 51 -14.27 22.02 5.54
N PRO A 52 -12.95 22.21 5.77
CA PRO A 52 -12.03 21.09 5.85
C PRO A 52 -12.48 20.17 6.98
N GLU A 53 -12.45 18.87 6.72
CA GLU A 53 -12.84 17.90 7.73
C GLU A 53 -12.04 18.09 9.02
N PRO A 54 -12.68 17.94 10.20
CA PRO A 54 -11.98 18.06 11.45
C PRO A 54 -10.88 16.99 11.54
N ILE A 55 -9.69 17.40 11.98
CA ILE A 55 -8.52 16.50 12.05
C ILE A 55 -8.52 15.78 13.40
N PRO A 56 -8.40 14.44 13.45
CA PRO A 56 -8.35 13.69 14.69
C PRO A 56 -7.05 13.94 15.48
N PRO A 57 -7.03 13.64 16.78
CA PRO A 57 -5.83 13.77 17.60
C PRO A 57 -4.74 12.79 17.18
N ASN A 58 -3.49 13.27 17.18
CA ASN A 58 -2.31 12.52 16.75
C ASN A 58 -1.63 11.78 17.90
N SER A 59 -1.29 10.52 17.70
CA SER A 59 -0.50 9.72 18.63
C SER A 59 0.91 10.30 18.78
N GLN A 60 1.45 10.24 19.99
CA GLN A 60 2.85 10.60 20.24
C GLN A 60 3.76 9.45 19.80
N ILE A 61 4.31 9.57 18.59
CA ILE A 61 5.18 8.55 18.00
C ILE A 61 6.65 8.92 18.24
N PRO A 62 7.42 8.09 18.98
CA PRO A 62 8.86 8.27 19.09
C PRO A 62 9.53 8.21 17.73
N SER A 63 10.54 9.06 17.48
CA SER A 63 11.27 9.10 16.21
C SER A 63 11.86 7.74 15.80
N LEU A 64 12.22 6.89 16.77
CA LEU A 64 12.71 5.54 16.49
C LEU A 64 11.68 4.67 15.75
N LEU A 65 10.38 4.93 15.92
CA LEU A 65 9.28 4.25 15.21
C LEU A 65 9.09 4.78 13.78
N ARG A 66 9.85 5.80 13.39
CA ARG A 66 9.87 6.39 12.04
C ARG A 66 11.19 6.17 11.31
N ALA A 67 12.27 5.87 12.02
CA ALA A 67 13.58 5.70 11.41
C ALA A 67 13.73 4.32 10.75
N ILE A 68 14.04 4.30 9.46
CA ILE A 68 14.58 3.15 8.73
C ILE A 68 15.96 3.50 8.18
N SER A 69 16.83 2.51 8.02
CA SER A 69 18.08 2.68 7.26
C SER A 69 18.00 1.96 5.91
N PRO A 70 18.86 2.29 4.94
CA PRO A 70 18.95 1.54 3.70
C PRO A 70 19.18 0.03 3.90
N GLU A 71 19.84 -0.38 4.99
CA GLU A 71 19.98 -1.79 5.34
C GLU A 71 18.66 -2.45 5.78
N ASP A 72 17.72 -1.69 6.38
CA ASP A 72 16.36 -2.15 6.70
C ASP A 72 15.49 -2.29 5.44
N GLU A 73 15.86 -1.66 4.32
CA GLU A 73 15.15 -1.77 3.03
C GLU A 73 15.60 -2.97 2.19
N GLY A 74 16.87 -3.36 2.30
CA GLY A 74 17.43 -4.49 1.57
C GLY A 74 17.16 -5.85 2.20
N LYS A 75 17.69 -6.91 1.58
CA LYS A 75 17.45 -8.29 2.02
C LYS A 75 17.88 -8.60 3.46
N HIS A 76 17.13 -9.48 4.11
CA HIS A 76 17.35 -9.98 5.46
C HIS A 76 17.54 -11.50 5.54
N PHE A 77 17.05 -12.28 4.57
CA PHE A 77 17.20 -13.75 4.52
C PHE A 77 18.65 -14.24 4.32
N HIS A 78 19.64 -13.34 4.27
CA HIS A 78 21.06 -13.66 4.44
C HIS A 78 21.40 -14.06 5.89
N LYS A 79 20.56 -13.66 6.87
CA LYS A 79 20.66 -14.06 8.27
C LYS A 79 19.95 -15.40 8.45
N ALA A 80 20.62 -16.42 8.98
CA ALA A 80 20.05 -17.76 9.14
C ALA A 80 18.75 -17.83 9.97
N SER A 81 18.53 -16.84 10.85
CA SER A 81 17.34 -16.69 11.67
C SER A 81 16.15 -16.07 10.94
N ILE A 82 16.32 -15.62 9.70
CA ILE A 82 15.28 -14.99 8.88
C ILE A 82 15.08 -15.91 7.68
N ASN A 83 13.85 -16.38 7.52
CA ASN A 83 13.53 -17.44 6.57
C ASN A 83 12.38 -17.05 5.66
N ARG A 84 11.71 -15.94 5.96
CA ARG A 84 10.69 -15.35 5.10
C ARG A 84 10.88 -13.85 5.04
N GLU A 85 10.59 -13.30 3.87
CA GLU A 85 10.73 -11.89 3.60
C GLU A 85 9.81 -11.52 2.44
N TRP A 86 9.18 -10.35 2.54
CA TRP A 86 8.19 -9.88 1.58
C TRP A 86 8.33 -8.39 1.35
N TRP A 87 8.37 -7.98 0.09
CA TRP A 87 8.24 -6.59 -0.35
C TRP A 87 6.88 -6.42 -0.99
N TYR A 88 6.03 -5.59 -0.41
CA TYR A 88 4.67 -5.32 -0.85
C TYR A 88 4.55 -3.90 -1.42
N TYR A 89 3.82 -3.79 -2.52
CA TYR A 89 3.43 -2.54 -3.15
C TYR A 89 1.95 -2.61 -3.48
N THR A 90 1.17 -1.66 -3.00
CA THR A 90 -0.25 -1.55 -3.37
C THR A 90 -0.57 -0.13 -3.75
N ALA A 91 -1.54 0.04 -4.64
CA ALA A 91 -2.05 1.36 -4.98
C ALA A 91 -3.53 1.30 -5.36
N VAL A 92 -4.23 2.40 -5.13
CA VAL A 92 -5.53 2.69 -5.73
C VAL A 92 -5.32 3.85 -6.69
N PHE A 93 -5.73 3.68 -7.94
CA PHE A 93 -5.60 4.70 -8.96
C PHE A 93 -6.70 5.75 -8.85
N ASP A 94 -6.33 7.02 -8.94
CA ASP A 94 -7.20 8.17 -8.73
C ASP A 94 -7.94 8.60 -10.01
N GLU A 95 -8.78 9.64 -9.92
CA GLU A 95 -9.57 10.14 -11.04
C GLU A 95 -8.75 10.73 -12.19
N SER A 96 -7.46 11.05 -11.97
CA SER A 96 -6.56 11.54 -13.01
C SER A 96 -5.86 10.41 -13.79
N SER A 97 -6.05 9.16 -13.37
CA SER A 97 -5.62 7.94 -14.05
C SER A 97 -6.55 7.56 -15.20
N GLU A 98 -6.04 6.83 -16.19
CA GLU A 98 -6.86 6.17 -17.21
C GLU A 98 -7.55 4.89 -16.70
N LEU A 99 -7.17 4.42 -15.50
CA LEU A 99 -7.77 3.30 -14.78
C LEU A 99 -8.32 3.73 -13.41
N PRO A 100 -9.23 4.71 -13.32
CA PRO A 100 -9.67 5.27 -12.04
C PRO A 100 -10.42 4.25 -11.18
N GLY A 101 -10.12 4.22 -9.88
CA GLY A 101 -10.73 3.32 -8.91
C GLY A 101 -10.25 1.86 -8.97
N TRP A 102 -9.31 1.55 -9.87
CA TRP A 102 -8.66 0.24 -9.90
C TRP A 102 -7.66 0.11 -8.76
N ALA A 103 -7.48 -1.11 -8.26
CA ALA A 103 -6.53 -1.43 -7.20
C ALA A 103 -5.49 -2.44 -7.70
N VAL A 104 -4.21 -2.12 -7.51
CA VAL A 104 -3.08 -2.99 -7.80
C VAL A 104 -2.45 -3.51 -6.51
N SER A 105 -1.99 -4.75 -6.53
CA SER A 105 -1.21 -5.32 -5.43
C SER A 105 -0.10 -6.21 -5.99
N ILE A 106 1.14 -5.87 -5.66
CA ILE A 106 2.36 -6.53 -6.13
C ILE A 106 3.16 -6.98 -4.91
N SER A 107 3.66 -8.21 -4.93
CA SER A 107 4.45 -8.76 -3.83
C SER A 107 5.54 -9.71 -4.30
N PHE A 108 6.77 -9.47 -3.82
CA PHE A 108 7.93 -10.34 -4.02
C PHE A 108 8.23 -11.10 -2.74
N ASN A 109 8.12 -12.43 -2.77
CA ASN A 109 8.03 -13.23 -1.54
C ASN A 109 9.09 -14.31 -1.49
N HIS A 110 10.05 -14.14 -0.59
CA HIS A 110 10.94 -15.20 -0.17
C HIS A 110 10.25 -16.05 0.88
N MET A 111 9.84 -17.28 0.56
CA MET A 111 9.20 -18.15 1.54
C MET A 111 10.19 -19.10 2.22
N ALA A 112 9.81 -19.60 3.40
CA ALA A 112 10.60 -20.57 4.14
C ALA A 112 10.37 -21.98 3.60
N TRP A 113 11.32 -22.86 3.90
CA TRP A 113 11.17 -24.28 3.58
C TRP A 113 9.96 -24.87 4.31
N GLY A 114 9.08 -25.52 3.55
CA GLY A 114 7.87 -26.17 4.08
C GLY A 114 6.74 -25.20 4.45
N ASP A 115 6.76 -23.94 4.01
CA ASP A 115 5.59 -23.05 4.09
C ASP A 115 4.43 -23.59 3.26
N LEU A 116 4.75 -24.13 2.09
CA LEU A 116 3.84 -24.90 1.26
C LEU A 116 4.38 -26.35 1.22
N LEU A 117 3.83 -27.22 2.07
CA LEU A 117 4.27 -28.61 2.19
C LEU A 117 4.22 -29.30 0.80
N GLY A 118 5.26 -30.06 0.47
CA GLY A 118 5.39 -30.69 -0.85
C GLY A 118 6.02 -29.80 -1.93
N THR A 119 6.19 -28.50 -1.68
CA THR A 119 6.99 -27.61 -2.55
C THR A 119 8.36 -27.36 -1.90
N LEU A 120 9.43 -27.51 -2.66
CA LEU A 120 10.78 -27.22 -2.19
C LEU A 120 10.96 -25.69 -2.17
N LYS A 121 10.82 -25.09 -0.98
CA LYS A 121 11.23 -23.72 -0.63
C LYS A 121 10.83 -22.67 -1.70
N PRO A 122 9.53 -22.37 -1.85
CA PRO A 122 9.06 -21.61 -2.99
C PRO A 122 9.47 -20.13 -2.92
N ASP A 123 9.75 -19.55 -4.07
CA ASP A 123 9.66 -18.10 -4.26
C ASP A 123 8.29 -17.81 -4.86
N LEU A 124 7.57 -16.83 -4.30
CA LEU A 124 6.26 -16.45 -4.81
C LEU A 124 6.31 -15.01 -5.34
N MET A 125 5.62 -14.81 -6.45
CA MET A 125 5.24 -13.50 -6.92
C MET A 125 3.72 -13.41 -6.92
N ILE A 126 3.19 -12.29 -6.45
CA ILE A 126 1.77 -12.00 -6.47
C ILE A 126 1.58 -10.69 -7.21
N VAL A 127 0.69 -10.69 -8.17
CA VAL A 127 0.31 -9.50 -8.93
C VAL A 127 -1.18 -9.61 -9.12
N THR A 128 -1.95 -8.66 -8.59
CA THR A 128 -3.38 -8.59 -8.86
C THR A 128 -3.74 -7.18 -9.25
N LEU A 129 -4.55 -7.04 -10.29
CA LEU A 129 -5.09 -5.77 -10.74
C LEU A 129 -6.60 -5.93 -10.88
N HIS A 130 -7.35 -5.20 -10.04
CA HIS A 130 -8.80 -5.35 -9.93
C HIS A 130 -9.51 -4.02 -10.23
N GLY A 131 -10.40 -4.05 -11.21
CA GLY A 131 -11.27 -2.94 -11.57
C GLY A 131 -12.56 -2.87 -10.75
N PRO A 132 -13.26 -1.72 -10.80
CA PRO A 132 -14.49 -1.49 -10.05
C PRO A 132 -15.71 -2.22 -10.61
N ASN A 133 -15.68 -2.72 -11.85
CA ASN A 133 -16.82 -3.40 -12.49
C ASN A 133 -16.64 -4.92 -12.57
N GLY A 134 -15.69 -5.47 -11.79
CA GLY A 134 -15.40 -6.91 -11.75
C GLY A 134 -14.29 -7.35 -12.70
N GLU A 135 -13.53 -6.42 -13.29
CA GLU A 135 -12.34 -6.72 -14.07
C GLU A 135 -11.23 -7.29 -13.18
N GLU A 136 -10.65 -8.44 -13.50
CA GLU A 136 -9.63 -9.11 -12.70
C GLU A 136 -8.49 -9.56 -13.61
N TYR A 137 -7.26 -9.22 -13.23
CA TYR A 137 -6.04 -9.63 -13.93
C TYR A 137 -4.95 -10.05 -12.95
N GLY A 138 -4.07 -10.93 -13.42
CA GLY A 138 -2.94 -11.44 -12.66
C GLY A 138 -3.28 -12.64 -11.79
N GLY A 139 -2.44 -12.89 -10.80
CA GLY A 139 -2.62 -13.97 -9.85
C GLY A 139 -1.40 -14.19 -8.98
N LEU A 140 -1.04 -15.47 -8.83
CA LEU A 140 0.09 -15.90 -8.01
C LEU A 140 0.90 -16.95 -8.75
N ILE A 141 2.19 -16.66 -8.89
CA ILE A 141 3.20 -17.58 -9.38
C ILE A 141 3.93 -18.22 -8.21
N ASN A 142 4.18 -19.53 -8.35
CA ASN A 142 5.05 -20.28 -7.45
C ASN A 142 6.18 -20.93 -8.25
N LYS A 143 7.44 -20.56 -7.96
CA LYS A 143 8.61 -21.16 -8.61
C LYS A 143 9.48 -21.87 -7.57
N GLU A 144 9.98 -23.04 -7.97
CA GLU A 144 10.93 -23.80 -7.15
C GLU A 144 12.28 -23.07 -7.13
N ARG A 145 12.75 -22.76 -5.91
CA ARG A 145 14.00 -22.05 -5.70
C ARG A 145 15.21 -22.87 -6.13
N GLY A 146 16.01 -22.31 -7.03
CA GLY A 146 17.33 -22.83 -7.34
C GLY A 146 18.34 -22.61 -6.20
N PHE A 147 19.29 -23.55 -6.05
CA PHE A 147 20.31 -23.51 -4.99
C PHE A 147 21.65 -22.86 -5.42
N GLY A 148 21.63 -21.99 -6.44
CA GLY A 148 22.77 -21.20 -6.94
C GLY A 148 23.87 -22.01 -7.66
N LEU A 149 24.11 -23.26 -7.27
CA LEU A 149 25.14 -24.14 -7.84
C LEU A 149 24.65 -24.91 -9.07
N LEU A 150 23.36 -25.26 -9.12
CA LEU A 150 22.76 -26.06 -10.21
C LEU A 150 21.64 -25.31 -10.95
N LYS A 151 21.01 -24.35 -10.28
CA LYS A 151 19.91 -23.52 -10.77
C LYS A 151 19.97 -22.22 -9.98
N GLN A 152 19.96 -21.07 -10.65
CA GLN A 152 19.86 -19.79 -9.94
C GLN A 152 18.52 -19.70 -9.19
N PRO A 153 18.47 -19.03 -8.03
CA PRO A 153 17.21 -18.75 -7.36
C PRO A 153 16.31 -17.90 -8.27
N THR A 154 15.00 -18.09 -8.18
CA THR A 154 14.06 -17.29 -8.98
C THR A 154 13.95 -15.89 -8.42
N LEU A 155 13.86 -15.78 -7.09
CA LEU A 155 13.93 -14.49 -6.41
C LEU A 155 15.37 -14.20 -5.97
N GLU A 156 15.93 -13.14 -6.53
CA GLU A 156 17.21 -12.57 -6.11
C GLU A 156 16.98 -11.21 -5.48
N ALA A 157 17.64 -10.94 -4.35
CA ALA A 157 17.56 -9.64 -3.70
C ALA A 157 18.95 -9.19 -3.22
N ASP A 158 19.13 -7.89 -3.00
CA ASP A 158 20.36 -7.33 -2.42
C ASP A 158 20.14 -6.30 -1.31
N THR A 159 21.24 -5.80 -0.75
CA THR A 159 21.27 -4.79 0.32
C THR A 159 22.53 -3.93 0.17
N PRO A 160 22.50 -2.61 0.46
CA PRO A 160 21.37 -1.81 0.98
C PRO A 160 20.37 -1.37 -0.10
N GLY A 161 19.20 -0.90 0.33
CA GLY A 161 18.09 -0.48 -0.52
C GLY A 161 17.25 -1.65 -1.01
N VAL A 162 16.09 -1.35 -1.59
CA VAL A 162 15.32 -2.35 -2.31
C VAL A 162 16.03 -2.62 -3.62
N SER A 163 16.32 -3.89 -3.87
CA SER A 163 16.81 -4.42 -5.12
C SER A 163 16.37 -5.87 -5.15
N VAL A 164 15.16 -6.13 -5.60
CA VAL A 164 14.56 -7.47 -5.67
C VAL A 164 14.13 -7.76 -7.09
N THR A 165 14.40 -8.97 -7.56
CA THR A 165 14.06 -9.45 -8.89
C THR A 165 13.35 -10.79 -8.77
N PHE A 166 12.41 -11.03 -9.68
CA PHE A 166 11.72 -12.30 -9.88
C PHE A 166 11.56 -12.46 -11.39
N GLU A 167 12.43 -13.25 -12.01
CA GLU A 167 12.51 -13.39 -13.47
C GLU A 167 12.65 -12.02 -14.17
N LYS A 168 11.67 -11.60 -14.98
CA LYS A 168 11.70 -10.28 -15.65
C LYS A 168 11.12 -9.15 -14.79
N SER A 169 10.47 -9.48 -13.68
CA SER A 169 9.89 -8.51 -12.77
C SER A 169 10.88 -8.08 -11.69
N TRP A 170 10.79 -6.85 -11.22
CA TRP A 170 11.72 -6.31 -10.24
C TRP A 170 11.16 -5.10 -9.47
N ALA A 171 11.76 -4.81 -8.33
CA ALA A 171 11.60 -3.54 -7.65
C ALA A 171 12.98 -3.04 -7.19
N GLU A 172 13.25 -1.76 -7.41
CA GLU A 172 14.50 -1.12 -7.02
C GLU A 172 14.28 0.27 -6.43
N GLY A 173 15.20 0.71 -5.57
CA GLY A 173 15.19 2.05 -5.01
C GLY A 173 15.50 2.09 -3.52
N LEU A 174 15.26 3.24 -2.93
CA LEU A 174 15.44 3.49 -1.51
C LEU A 174 14.56 4.67 -1.11
N ALA A 175 14.13 4.72 0.15
CA ALA A 175 13.27 5.80 0.60
C ALA A 175 13.85 7.19 0.28
N PRO A 176 13.08 8.08 -0.36
CA PRO A 176 11.62 8.02 -0.52
C PRO A 176 11.12 7.48 -1.87
N GLN A 177 11.94 6.87 -2.72
CA GLN A 177 11.57 6.52 -4.11
C GLN A 177 11.87 5.06 -4.46
N TRP A 178 10.90 4.39 -5.07
CA TRP A 178 11.04 3.03 -5.59
C TRP A 178 10.36 2.91 -6.95
N HIS A 179 11.00 2.17 -7.84
CA HIS A 179 10.46 1.79 -9.14
C HIS A 179 10.13 0.30 -9.11
N VAL A 180 8.91 -0.04 -9.50
CA VAL A 180 8.38 -1.41 -9.53
C VAL A 180 7.97 -1.75 -10.95
N HIS A 181 8.57 -2.80 -11.48
CA HIS A 181 8.27 -3.35 -12.80
C HIS A 181 7.79 -4.79 -12.68
N VAL A 182 6.70 -5.10 -13.38
CA VAL A 182 6.12 -6.43 -13.49
C VAL A 182 5.99 -6.77 -14.96
N GLU A 183 6.60 -7.87 -15.35
CA GLU A 183 6.44 -8.54 -16.63
C GLU A 183 6.63 -10.03 -16.35
N ASP A 184 5.59 -10.83 -16.55
CA ASP A 184 5.68 -12.29 -16.43
C ASP A 184 4.57 -12.92 -17.28
N GLU A 185 4.92 -13.91 -18.10
CA GLU A 185 3.97 -14.58 -19.00
C GLU A 185 3.13 -15.65 -18.28
N ASP A 186 3.55 -16.08 -17.08
CA ASP A 186 2.90 -17.14 -16.29
C ASP A 186 1.95 -16.58 -15.21
N ILE A 187 1.89 -15.25 -15.02
CA ILE A 187 1.11 -14.62 -13.93
C ILE A 187 -0.38 -14.65 -14.20
N ASP A 188 -0.74 -14.57 -15.48
CA ASP A 188 -2.10 -14.58 -16.01
C ASP A 188 -2.05 -15.37 -17.33
N GLU A 189 -2.73 -16.52 -17.38
CA GLU A 189 -2.72 -17.39 -18.55
C GLU A 189 -3.59 -16.85 -19.69
N GLU A 190 -4.49 -15.89 -19.40
CA GLU A 190 -5.48 -15.36 -20.34
C GLU A 190 -5.08 -13.98 -20.88
N HIS A 191 -4.30 -13.21 -20.12
CA HIS A 191 -3.97 -11.82 -20.43
C HIS A 191 -2.48 -11.51 -20.36
N GLU A 192 -2.00 -10.64 -21.26
CA GLU A 192 -0.67 -10.04 -21.12
C GLU A 192 -0.75 -8.84 -20.19
N ILE A 193 -0.01 -8.88 -19.07
CA ILE A 193 0.07 -7.77 -18.12
C ILE A 193 1.50 -7.28 -17.95
N ILE A 194 1.69 -5.98 -18.13
CA ILE A 194 2.94 -5.29 -17.80
C ILE A 194 2.61 -4.08 -16.93
N ILE A 195 3.24 -3.97 -15.76
CA ILE A 195 2.99 -2.89 -14.81
C ILE A 195 4.31 -2.21 -14.51
N ASP A 196 4.38 -0.90 -14.66
CA ASP A 196 5.58 -0.11 -14.46
C ASP A 196 5.22 1.14 -13.65
N LEU A 197 5.58 1.15 -12.36
CA LEU A 197 5.10 2.12 -11.38
C LEU A 197 6.23 2.71 -10.55
N GLU A 198 6.22 4.03 -10.42
CA GLU A 198 7.04 4.81 -9.50
C GLU A 198 6.26 5.10 -8.23
N PHE A 199 6.85 4.81 -7.08
CA PHE A 199 6.32 5.10 -5.76
C PHE A 199 7.18 6.18 -5.09
N PHE A 200 6.57 7.31 -4.72
CA PHE A 200 7.20 8.36 -3.93
C PHE A 200 6.54 8.50 -2.57
N ALA A 201 7.28 8.24 -1.48
CA ALA A 201 6.79 8.43 -0.12
C ALA A 201 6.96 9.89 0.35
N PRO A 202 5.88 10.62 0.68
CA PRO A 202 5.97 12.01 1.13
C PRO A 202 6.35 12.14 2.62
N SER A 203 6.45 11.03 3.35
CA SER A 203 6.77 11.00 4.78
C SER A 203 7.56 9.76 5.18
N ASP A 204 8.15 9.80 6.38
CA ASP A 204 8.85 8.67 6.99
C ASP A 204 7.90 7.50 7.28
N PRO A 205 8.37 6.24 7.20
CA PRO A 205 7.53 5.07 7.41
C PRO A 205 7.11 4.95 8.88
N TYR A 206 6.28 3.95 9.19
CA TYR A 206 6.01 3.54 10.55
C TYR A 206 6.29 2.04 10.72
N TRP A 207 6.99 1.68 11.79
CA TRP A 207 7.19 0.28 12.14
C TRP A 207 5.92 -0.30 12.79
N THR A 208 5.22 -1.15 12.04
CA THR A 208 3.97 -1.81 12.45
C THR A 208 4.23 -3.05 13.31
N PHE A 209 5.38 -3.70 13.12
CA PHE A 209 5.84 -4.80 13.96
C PHE A 209 7.36 -4.81 14.13
N GLY A 210 7.84 -5.36 15.25
CA GLY A 210 9.26 -5.64 15.46
C GLY A 210 9.84 -5.01 16.72
N SER A 211 10.41 -5.86 17.57
CA SER A 211 10.96 -5.46 18.87
C SER A 211 12.37 -4.92 18.73
N ARG A 212 12.57 -3.64 19.04
CA ARG A 212 13.47 -3.12 20.10
C ARG A 212 13.66 -1.63 19.90
N ALA A 213 13.44 -0.87 20.97
CA ALA A 213 13.52 0.59 21.03
C ALA A 213 14.90 1.20 20.65
N LEU A 214 15.90 0.41 20.21
CA LEU A 214 17.27 0.92 20.02
C LEU A 214 18.05 0.33 18.83
N GLN A 215 17.72 -0.86 18.27
CA GLN A 215 18.44 -1.45 17.11
C GLN A 215 17.53 -2.35 16.26
N LYS A 216 16.88 -1.78 15.24
CA LYS A 216 15.86 -2.46 14.42
C LYS A 216 16.43 -3.33 13.29
N THR A 217 17.54 -2.92 12.68
CA THR A 217 18.33 -3.70 11.70
C THR A 217 18.76 -5.09 12.17
N LYS A 218 18.79 -5.33 13.49
CA LYS A 218 19.14 -6.64 14.08
C LYS A 218 17.94 -7.49 14.47
N SER A 219 16.71 -6.99 14.26
CA SER A 219 15.52 -7.76 14.56
C SER A 219 15.39 -8.92 13.58
N THR A 220 14.96 -10.07 14.09
CA THR A 220 14.63 -11.24 13.25
C THR A 220 13.20 -11.21 12.75
N LEU A 221 12.36 -10.35 13.35
CA LEU A 221 10.96 -10.15 13.02
C LEU A 221 10.69 -8.65 12.98
N ALA A 222 10.29 -8.12 11.83
CA ALA A 222 9.85 -6.74 11.73
C ALA A 222 8.96 -6.52 10.51
N SER A 223 8.17 -5.45 10.58
CA SER A 223 7.44 -4.87 9.47
C SER A 223 7.40 -3.35 9.64
N TYR A 224 7.54 -2.63 8.54
CA TYR A 224 7.23 -1.21 8.45
C TYR A 224 6.49 -0.89 7.16
N THR A 225 5.77 0.22 7.16
CA THR A 225 5.02 0.68 5.98
C THR A 225 5.18 2.17 5.77
N PHE A 226 5.26 2.55 4.50
CA PHE A 226 5.07 3.90 3.99
C PHE A 226 3.60 4.08 3.58
N PHE A 227 3.03 5.24 3.93
CA PHE A 227 1.61 5.54 3.74
C PHE A 227 1.44 6.64 2.69
N GLY A 228 0.39 6.55 1.88
CA GLY A 228 0.03 7.61 0.94
C GLY A 228 1.17 7.94 -0.01
N CYS A 229 1.90 6.92 -0.49
CA CYS A 229 2.88 7.08 -1.54
C CYS A 229 2.18 7.63 -2.78
N ASN A 230 2.73 8.66 -3.40
CA ASN A 230 2.27 9.09 -4.71
C ASN A 230 2.73 8.04 -5.72
N VAL A 231 1.80 7.49 -6.48
CA VAL A 231 2.06 6.45 -7.47
C VAL A 231 1.84 7.04 -8.86
N THR A 232 2.79 6.85 -9.76
CA THR A 232 2.67 7.26 -11.17
C THR A 232 3.31 6.21 -12.07
N GLY A 233 2.79 6.01 -13.27
CA GLY A 233 3.43 5.12 -14.23
C GLY A 233 2.48 4.64 -15.31
N THR A 234 2.67 3.40 -15.73
CA THR A 234 1.86 2.76 -16.78
C THR A 234 1.45 1.35 -16.43
N VAL A 235 0.28 0.96 -16.91
CA VAL A 235 -0.24 -0.40 -16.90
C VAL A 235 -0.59 -0.77 -18.33
N ARG A 236 -0.01 -1.85 -18.86
CA ARG A 236 -0.35 -2.38 -20.18
C ARG A 236 -1.12 -3.68 -20.03
N LEU A 237 -2.32 -3.72 -20.62
CA LEU A 237 -3.21 -4.88 -20.66
C LEU A 237 -3.44 -5.27 -22.12
N ASP A 238 -3.06 -6.48 -22.51
CA ASP A 238 -3.26 -7.02 -23.86
C ASP A 238 -2.78 -6.07 -24.97
N GLY A 239 -1.60 -5.48 -24.77
CA GLY A 239 -0.99 -4.52 -25.69
C GLY A 239 -1.55 -3.08 -25.62
N VAL A 240 -2.58 -2.81 -24.82
CA VAL A 240 -3.12 -1.46 -24.59
C VAL A 240 -2.47 -0.85 -23.35
N GLU A 241 -1.74 0.25 -23.53
CA GLU A 241 -1.08 0.97 -22.46
C GLU A 241 -1.99 2.04 -21.85
N HIS A 242 -2.03 2.08 -20.53
CA HIS A 242 -2.78 3.02 -19.72
C HIS A 242 -1.83 3.83 -18.84
N THR A 243 -1.94 5.16 -18.87
CA THR A 243 -1.21 6.03 -17.93
C THR A 243 -1.96 6.09 -16.61
N VAL A 244 -1.26 5.87 -15.51
CA VAL A 244 -1.88 5.78 -14.19
C VAL A 244 -1.23 6.70 -13.16
N THR A 245 -2.06 7.20 -12.26
CA THR A 245 -1.71 7.98 -11.06
C THR A 245 -2.52 7.47 -9.88
N GLY A 246 -2.02 7.60 -8.67
CA GLY A 246 -2.78 7.19 -7.49
C GLY A 246 -2.07 7.38 -6.16
N SER A 247 -2.69 6.82 -5.13
CA SER A 247 -2.15 6.74 -3.78
C SER A 247 -1.88 5.28 -3.42
N GLY A 248 -0.75 5.03 -2.78
CA GLY A 248 -0.31 3.68 -2.49
C GLY A 248 0.46 3.53 -1.20
N TYR A 249 0.98 2.33 -1.01
CA TYR A 249 1.72 1.91 0.16
C TYR A 249 2.90 1.06 -0.28
N HIS A 250 4.01 1.20 0.44
CA HIS A 250 5.10 0.24 0.40
C HIS A 250 5.24 -0.38 1.79
N GLU A 251 5.25 -1.70 1.88
CA GLU A 251 5.53 -2.44 3.12
C GLU A 251 6.65 -3.44 2.90
N HIS A 252 7.52 -3.56 3.89
CA HIS A 252 8.57 -4.57 3.90
C HIS A 252 8.53 -5.32 5.23
N THR A 253 8.41 -6.64 5.14
CA THR A 253 8.29 -7.54 6.30
C THR A 253 9.29 -8.67 6.21
N TRP A 254 9.91 -9.03 7.33
CA TRP A 254 10.69 -10.26 7.47
C TRP A 254 10.44 -10.95 8.81
N THR A 255 10.62 -12.27 8.83
CA THR A 255 10.25 -13.09 10.00
C THR A 255 11.05 -14.39 10.09
N PRO A 256 11.30 -14.92 11.31
CA PRO A 256 11.84 -16.25 11.46
C PRO A 256 10.80 -17.31 11.10
N ILE A 257 11.26 -18.53 10.81
CA ILE A 257 10.37 -19.66 10.50
C ILE A 257 9.30 -19.91 11.58
N THR A 258 9.63 -19.66 12.85
CA THR A 258 8.84 -20.02 14.04
C THR A 258 7.54 -19.21 14.19
N MET A 259 7.50 -17.95 13.76
CA MET A 259 6.36 -17.04 14.01
C MET A 259 5.08 -17.46 13.28
N LEU A 260 5.11 -17.59 11.94
CA LEU A 260 3.89 -17.88 11.19
C LEU A 260 3.44 -19.33 11.27
N LYS A 261 4.36 -20.30 11.15
CA LYS A 261 3.99 -21.72 11.15
C LYS A 261 3.56 -22.22 12.54
N GLY A 262 4.18 -21.67 13.59
CA GLY A 262 3.96 -22.07 14.98
C GLY A 262 2.84 -21.30 15.71
N PHE A 263 2.67 -20.00 15.43
CA PHE A 263 1.86 -19.13 16.30
C PHE A 263 0.69 -18.41 15.62
N ILE A 264 0.71 -18.12 14.32
CA ILE A 264 -0.40 -17.40 13.65
C ILE A 264 -1.29 -18.41 12.91
N LYS A 265 -2.61 -18.37 13.16
CA LYS A 265 -3.62 -19.25 12.54
C LYS A 265 -4.23 -18.60 11.29
N GLU A 266 -4.52 -17.32 11.41
CA GLU A 266 -5.17 -16.51 10.40
C GLU A 266 -4.74 -15.06 10.55
N TRP A 267 -4.80 -14.31 9.47
CA TRP A 267 -4.59 -12.88 9.51
C TRP A 267 -5.42 -12.16 8.46
N ASP A 268 -5.77 -10.92 8.78
CA ASP A 268 -6.39 -9.95 7.88
C ASP A 268 -5.50 -8.72 7.85
N TRP A 269 -5.28 -8.20 6.65
CA TRP A 269 -4.44 -7.05 6.39
C TRP A 269 -5.11 -6.20 5.31
N CYS A 270 -5.09 -4.89 5.48
CA CYS A 270 -5.72 -3.97 4.54
C CYS A 270 -5.01 -2.61 4.51
N GLN A 271 -4.89 -2.07 3.31
CA GLN A 271 -4.37 -0.74 3.03
C GLN A 271 -5.46 0.02 2.27
N ILE A 272 -5.84 1.20 2.78
CA ILE A 272 -7.07 1.89 2.41
C ILE A 272 -6.79 3.37 2.13
N THR A 273 -7.17 3.84 0.95
CA THR A 273 -7.24 5.26 0.64
C THR A 273 -8.71 5.70 0.71
N LEU A 274 -8.97 6.72 1.52
CA LEU A 274 -10.29 7.31 1.73
C LEU A 274 -10.52 8.46 0.75
N ASP A 275 -11.78 8.73 0.44
CA ASP A 275 -12.20 9.74 -0.56
C ASP A 275 -11.81 11.17 -0.14
N ASN A 276 -11.70 11.41 1.17
CA ASN A 276 -11.21 12.66 1.75
C ASN A 276 -9.67 12.79 1.73
N GLY A 277 -8.96 11.84 1.11
CA GLY A 277 -7.51 11.80 1.00
C GLY A 277 -6.78 11.22 2.21
N TRP A 278 -7.50 10.76 3.24
CA TRP A 278 -6.90 10.08 4.38
C TRP A 278 -6.51 8.64 4.01
N ASN A 279 -5.58 8.07 4.77
CA ASN A 279 -5.07 6.73 4.54
C ASN A 279 -5.17 5.89 5.82
N ILE A 280 -5.64 4.65 5.70
CA ILE A 280 -5.73 3.69 6.81
C ILE A 280 -4.90 2.46 6.50
N TYR A 281 -4.13 2.02 7.49
CA TYR A 281 -3.49 0.71 7.54
C TYR A 281 -4.16 -0.12 8.60
N TYR A 282 -4.53 -1.35 8.28
CA TYR A 282 -5.10 -2.31 9.22
C TYR A 282 -4.36 -3.64 9.11
N SER A 283 -4.01 -4.21 10.26
CA SER A 283 -3.49 -5.56 10.35
C SER A 283 -4.03 -6.24 11.61
N ASN A 284 -4.34 -7.52 11.49
CA ASN A 284 -4.89 -8.30 12.59
C ASN A 284 -4.44 -9.76 12.45
N TYR A 285 -3.46 -10.16 13.25
CA TYR A 285 -2.96 -11.54 13.26
C TYR A 285 -3.55 -12.31 14.42
N LYS A 286 -4.35 -13.36 14.16
CA LYS A 286 -4.89 -14.20 15.23
C LYS A 286 -3.97 -15.37 15.53
N LEU A 287 -3.67 -15.53 16.81
CA LEU A 287 -2.78 -16.57 17.31
C LEU A 287 -3.49 -17.93 17.39
N LYS A 288 -2.74 -19.01 17.15
CA LYS A 288 -3.15 -20.39 17.47
C LYS A 288 -3.23 -20.51 19.00
N SER A 289 -4.44 -20.57 19.56
CA SER A 289 -4.62 -20.89 20.98
C SER A 289 -4.22 -22.34 21.25
N THR A 290 -3.36 -22.59 22.25
CA THR A 290 -3.05 -23.93 22.77
C THR A 290 -4.11 -24.47 23.73
N ILE A 291 -5.15 -23.70 24.05
CA ILE A 291 -6.21 -24.11 24.98
C ILE A 291 -7.55 -23.70 24.37
N LEU A 292 -8.21 -24.65 23.69
CA LEU A 292 -9.62 -24.68 23.31
C LEU A 292 -10.19 -23.34 22.77
N ASP A 293 -10.54 -23.33 21.48
CA ASP A 293 -11.24 -22.29 20.68
C ASP A 293 -12.60 -21.79 21.28
N SER A 294 -12.85 -21.88 22.59
CA SER A 294 -14.11 -21.54 23.26
C SER A 294 -14.13 -20.24 24.04
N LYS A 295 -13.01 -19.49 24.08
CA LYS A 295 -12.99 -18.11 24.58
C LYS A 295 -12.11 -17.27 23.67
N GLU A 296 -12.72 -16.68 22.64
CA GLU A 296 -12.11 -15.57 21.90
C GLU A 296 -11.71 -14.51 22.93
N THR A 297 -10.42 -14.40 23.22
CA THR A 297 -9.89 -13.29 23.99
C THR A 297 -10.11 -12.04 23.15
N LYS A 298 -10.95 -11.12 23.64
CA LYS A 298 -11.22 -9.82 23.00
C LYS A 298 -9.96 -8.99 22.75
N PHE A 299 -8.87 -9.26 23.48
CA PHE A 299 -7.61 -8.57 23.34
C PHE A 299 -6.70 -9.32 22.36
N ASN A 300 -6.46 -8.73 21.17
CA ASN A 300 -5.42 -9.19 20.25
C ASN A 300 -4.20 -8.25 20.29
N PRO A 301 -3.08 -8.64 20.91
CA PRO A 301 -1.88 -7.80 20.98
C PRO A 301 -1.14 -7.65 19.63
N LEU A 302 -1.60 -8.32 18.57
CA LEU A 302 -1.05 -8.26 17.22
C LEU A 302 -2.02 -7.57 16.24
N GLY A 303 -3.02 -6.84 16.75
CA GLY A 303 -3.88 -5.98 15.96
C GLY A 303 -3.36 -4.55 15.99
N THR A 304 -3.29 -3.91 14.82
CA THR A 304 -2.95 -2.50 14.68
C THR A 304 -3.80 -1.88 13.58
N LEU A 305 -4.38 -0.71 13.89
CA LEU A 305 -5.03 0.17 12.93
C LEU A 305 -4.39 1.55 13.05
N ILE A 306 -3.98 2.11 11.91
CA ILE A 306 -3.30 3.39 11.85
C ILE A 306 -4.05 4.25 10.84
N LEU A 307 -4.49 5.42 11.28
CA LEU A 307 -5.04 6.47 10.42
C LEU A 307 -3.99 7.57 10.24
N THR A 308 -3.89 8.10 9.02
CA THR A 308 -3.16 9.34 8.73
C THR A 308 -3.96 10.24 7.81
N THR A 309 -3.95 11.53 8.10
CA THR A 309 -4.69 12.56 7.35
C THR A 309 -3.77 13.41 6.46
N ASP A 310 -2.46 13.12 6.47
CA ASP A 310 -1.42 13.93 5.86
C ASP A 310 -0.30 13.07 5.23
N ASN A 311 -0.71 11.95 4.63
CA ASN A 311 0.15 10.97 3.95
C ASN A 311 1.32 10.49 4.82
N GLY A 312 1.02 10.20 6.08
CA GLY A 312 1.91 9.54 7.02
C GLY A 312 2.74 10.49 7.89
N LYS A 313 2.65 11.82 7.76
CA LYS A 313 3.43 12.74 8.63
C LYS A 313 2.97 12.66 10.08
N THR A 314 1.66 12.61 10.31
CA THR A 314 1.02 12.38 11.61
C THR A 314 0.18 11.12 11.56
N LEU A 315 0.11 10.41 12.69
CA LEU A 315 -0.61 9.15 12.81
C LEU A 315 -1.52 9.17 14.03
N THR A 316 -2.67 8.55 13.90
CA THR A 316 -3.53 8.13 15.00
C THR A 316 -3.51 6.60 15.04
N VAL A 317 -2.88 6.05 16.08
CA VAL A 317 -2.64 4.60 16.22
C VAL A 317 -3.64 4.00 17.21
N LEU A 318 -4.44 3.05 16.75
CA LEU A 318 -5.47 2.34 17.51
C LEU A 318 -5.10 0.85 17.59
N GLU A 319 -4.95 0.33 18.81
CA GLU A 319 -4.41 -1.01 19.07
C GLU A 319 -5.39 -1.91 19.84
N ASP A 320 -6.45 -1.33 20.42
CA ASP A 320 -7.56 -2.10 20.99
C ASP A 320 -8.58 -2.35 19.88
N ILE A 321 -8.43 -3.48 19.20
CA ILE A 321 -9.18 -3.81 17.99
C ILE A 321 -10.11 -5.01 18.24
N ASP A 322 -11.40 -4.79 17.97
CA ASP A 322 -12.39 -5.84 17.84
C ASP A 322 -12.75 -5.99 16.35
N ALA A 323 -12.36 -7.11 15.75
CA ALA A 323 -12.65 -7.41 14.35
C ALA A 323 -13.53 -8.66 14.24
N THR A 324 -14.72 -8.47 13.68
CA THR A 324 -15.73 -9.52 13.51
C THR A 324 -15.98 -9.77 12.02
N ILE A 325 -15.86 -11.04 11.60
CA ILE A 325 -16.25 -11.47 10.26
C ILE A 325 -17.78 -11.57 10.22
N LYS A 326 -18.44 -10.62 9.54
CA LYS A 326 -19.92 -10.54 9.47
C LYS A 326 -20.51 -11.56 8.50
N LYS A 327 -19.80 -11.82 7.40
CA LYS A 327 -20.17 -12.81 6.39
C LYS A 327 -18.92 -13.58 6.00
N SER A 328 -19.06 -14.88 5.80
CA SER A 328 -17.99 -15.71 5.25
C SER A 328 -18.53 -16.56 4.11
N GLU A 329 -17.66 -16.89 3.19
CA GLU A 329 -17.92 -17.93 2.19
C GLU A 329 -16.96 -19.08 2.36
N LYS A 330 -17.44 -20.27 2.01
CA LYS A 330 -16.56 -21.40 1.77
C LYS A 330 -16.07 -21.26 0.34
N PHE A 331 -14.81 -21.64 0.10
CA PHE A 331 -14.38 -21.94 -1.26
C PHE A 331 -15.38 -22.93 -1.89
N ASP A 332 -15.92 -22.62 -3.06
CA ASP A 332 -17.03 -23.35 -3.71
C ASP A 332 -16.60 -24.68 -4.36
N ASP A 333 -15.65 -25.37 -3.72
CA ASP A 333 -15.08 -26.59 -4.24
C ASP A 333 -15.67 -27.79 -3.48
N LYS A 334 -16.54 -28.55 -4.17
CA LYS A 334 -17.38 -29.63 -3.64
C LYS A 334 -16.63 -30.77 -2.94
N ILE A 335 -15.30 -30.73 -2.90
CA ILE A 335 -14.43 -31.84 -2.49
C ILE A 335 -13.78 -31.58 -1.12
N PHE A 336 -13.69 -30.34 -0.61
CA PHE A 336 -13.07 -30.05 0.69
C PHE A 336 -13.79 -28.95 1.49
N LEU A 337 -14.29 -29.31 2.67
CA LEU A 337 -14.78 -28.34 3.67
C LEU A 337 -13.61 -27.78 4.51
N HIS A 338 -13.78 -26.54 5.02
CA HIS A 338 -13.25 -25.95 6.26
C HIS A 338 -12.36 -24.68 6.17
N VAL A 339 -12.01 -24.15 4.99
CA VAL A 339 -11.47 -22.77 4.89
C VAL A 339 -12.61 -21.79 4.64
N LYS A 340 -12.82 -20.84 5.57
CA LYS A 340 -13.84 -19.79 5.46
C LYS A 340 -13.18 -18.44 5.23
N MET A 341 -13.39 -17.85 4.07
CA MET A 341 -12.89 -16.52 3.75
C MET A 341 -13.89 -15.43 4.15
N PRO A 342 -13.41 -14.26 4.62
CA PRO A 342 -14.30 -13.15 4.92
C PRO A 342 -14.89 -12.57 3.63
N LYS A 343 -16.21 -12.35 3.64
CA LYS A 343 -16.93 -11.51 2.67
C LYS A 343 -17.16 -10.09 3.17
N SER A 344 -17.04 -9.91 4.47
CA SER A 344 -17.11 -8.60 5.12
C SER A 344 -16.50 -8.71 6.51
N ILE A 345 -15.69 -7.72 6.87
CA ILE A 345 -15.05 -7.57 8.17
C ILE A 345 -15.53 -6.25 8.77
N SER A 346 -16.07 -6.31 9.97
CA SER A 346 -16.43 -5.13 10.76
C SER A 346 -15.39 -4.96 11.86
N ILE A 347 -14.83 -3.75 11.97
CA ILE A 347 -13.73 -3.41 12.85
C ILE A 347 -14.19 -2.26 13.74
N SER A 348 -14.00 -2.40 15.05
CA SER A 348 -14.05 -1.31 16.02
C SER A 348 -12.66 -1.17 16.61
N ALA A 349 -12.07 0.02 16.54
CA ALA A 349 -10.72 0.30 17.00
C ALA A 349 -10.69 1.47 18.00
N LYS A 350 -9.94 1.28 19.08
CA LYS A 350 -9.74 2.27 20.16
C LYS A 350 -8.26 2.41 20.52
N PRO A 351 -7.89 3.49 21.22
CA PRO A 351 -6.52 3.68 21.67
C PRO A 351 -6.09 2.55 22.60
N GLY A 352 -4.86 2.06 22.38
CA GLY A 352 -4.26 1.07 23.25
C GLY A 352 -4.06 1.58 24.69
N VAL A 353 -3.84 0.64 25.61
CA VAL A 353 -3.65 0.95 27.06
C VAL A 353 -2.44 1.88 27.30
N ILE A 354 -1.44 1.82 26.43
CA ILE A 354 -0.20 2.60 26.54
C ILE A 354 -0.28 4.00 25.91
N GLN A 355 -1.46 4.43 25.42
CA GLN A 355 -1.66 5.73 24.77
C GLN A 355 -2.64 6.63 25.56
N PRO A 356 -2.32 7.03 26.81
CA PRO A 356 -3.25 7.75 27.68
C PRO A 356 -3.69 9.11 27.14
N LEU A 357 -2.82 9.79 26.37
CA LEU A 357 -3.13 11.10 25.77
C LEU A 357 -4.14 11.00 24.63
N ILE A 358 -4.07 9.96 23.80
CA ILE A 358 -5.08 9.75 22.75
C ILE A 358 -6.39 9.29 23.38
N LYS A 359 -6.29 8.42 24.40
CA LYS A 359 -7.45 7.92 25.13
C LYS A 359 -8.29 9.01 25.79
N SER A 360 -7.72 10.16 26.18
CA SER A 360 -8.50 11.26 26.76
C SER A 360 -9.48 11.92 25.79
N TYR A 361 -9.28 11.75 24.48
CA TYR A 361 -10.20 12.27 23.46
C TYR A 361 -11.37 11.32 23.17
N ASN A 362 -11.48 10.17 23.85
CA ASN A 362 -12.52 9.16 23.61
C ASN A 362 -12.66 8.76 22.13
N ILE A 363 -11.55 8.71 21.41
CA ILE A 363 -11.56 8.39 19.98
C ILE A 363 -11.97 6.93 19.74
N GLU A 364 -12.84 6.72 18.76
CA GLU A 364 -13.34 5.42 18.31
C GLU A 364 -13.49 5.46 16.79
N LEU A 365 -12.98 4.42 16.14
CA LEU A 365 -13.06 4.23 14.70
C LEU A 365 -13.77 2.92 14.41
N ASP A 366 -14.85 3.00 13.66
CA ASP A 366 -15.62 1.87 13.17
C ASP A 366 -15.46 1.76 11.65
N LEU A 367 -15.09 0.58 11.14
CA LEU A 367 -15.00 0.32 9.71
C LEU A 367 -15.77 -0.94 9.33
N ASN A 368 -16.32 -0.94 8.13
CA ASN A 368 -16.78 -2.10 7.41
C ASN A 368 -15.96 -2.23 6.14
N ILE A 369 -15.19 -3.31 6.05
CA ILE A 369 -14.42 -3.69 4.89
C ILE A 369 -15.22 -4.74 4.14
N GLN A 370 -15.48 -4.50 2.86
CA GLN A 370 -16.18 -5.44 1.99
C GLN A 370 -15.33 -5.71 0.74
N PRO A 371 -14.67 -6.88 0.66
CA PRO A 371 -14.05 -7.35 -0.57
C PRO A 371 -15.09 -7.52 -1.67
N GLU A 372 -14.83 -6.89 -2.82
CA GLU A 372 -15.77 -6.85 -3.95
C GLU A 372 -15.27 -7.66 -5.14
N ASN A 373 -13.99 -7.52 -5.46
CA ASN A 373 -13.34 -8.16 -6.60
C ASN A 373 -12.02 -8.76 -6.11
N THR A 374 -11.88 -10.08 -6.18
CA THR A 374 -10.85 -10.80 -5.44
C THR A 374 -10.28 -12.01 -6.17
N TYR A 375 -8.96 -12.10 -6.17
CA TYR A 375 -8.20 -13.30 -6.47
C TYR A 375 -8.14 -14.25 -5.27
N ASP A 376 -8.45 -15.51 -5.50
CA ASP A 376 -8.57 -16.55 -4.49
C ASP A 376 -7.58 -17.70 -4.76
N LYS A 377 -6.67 -17.97 -3.82
CA LYS A 377 -5.71 -19.09 -3.90
C LYS A 377 -5.94 -20.10 -2.79
N LEU A 378 -6.10 -21.37 -3.16
CA LEU A 378 -6.15 -22.48 -2.20
C LEU A 378 -4.96 -23.43 -2.39
N TRP A 379 -4.05 -23.46 -1.42
CA TRP A 379 -3.04 -24.51 -1.34
C TRP A 379 -3.62 -25.73 -0.62
N ARG A 380 -3.86 -26.79 -1.39
CA ARG A 380 -4.46 -28.05 -0.91
C ARG A 380 -3.46 -28.91 -0.12
N LEU A 381 -3.77 -30.20 0.07
CA LEU A 381 -2.91 -31.18 0.74
C LEU A 381 -1.45 -31.04 0.28
N PRO A 382 -0.47 -30.95 1.19
CA PRO A 382 -0.58 -31.07 2.66
C PRO A 382 -0.72 -29.73 3.41
N THR A 383 -0.75 -28.59 2.72
CA THR A 383 -0.65 -27.26 3.33
C THR A 383 -1.98 -26.78 3.92
N TYR A 384 -3.07 -26.95 3.17
CA TYR A 384 -4.43 -26.54 3.57
C TYR A 384 -4.53 -25.08 4.06
N THR A 385 -4.10 -24.16 3.20
CA THR A 385 -4.19 -22.72 3.45
C THR A 385 -4.92 -22.06 2.28
N GLY A 386 -5.84 -21.17 2.59
CA GLY A 386 -6.42 -20.27 1.61
C GLY A 386 -5.86 -18.86 1.76
N MET A 387 -5.79 -18.15 0.65
CA MET A 387 -5.54 -16.72 0.55
C MET A 387 -6.61 -16.07 -0.31
N LYS A 388 -7.05 -14.89 0.10
CA LYS A 388 -7.95 -14.01 -0.65
C LYS A 388 -7.30 -12.64 -0.73
N ILE A 389 -7.12 -12.10 -1.93
CA ILE A 389 -6.57 -10.78 -2.18
C ILE A 389 -7.53 -10.01 -3.06
N GLY A 390 -7.79 -8.75 -2.77
CA GLY A 390 -8.51 -7.96 -3.75
C GLY A 390 -8.92 -6.57 -3.34
N ARG A 391 -9.60 -5.92 -4.29
CA ARG A 391 -10.20 -4.61 -4.12
C ARG A 391 -11.38 -4.68 -3.15
N SER A 392 -11.41 -3.74 -2.22
CA SER A 392 -12.47 -3.63 -1.23
C SER A 392 -13.05 -2.23 -1.20
N SER A 393 -14.36 -2.14 -1.04
CA SER A 393 -15.04 -0.92 -0.61
C SER A 393 -14.95 -0.79 0.91
N ILE A 394 -14.73 0.43 1.38
CA ILE A 394 -14.63 0.77 2.80
C ILE A 394 -15.72 1.77 3.12
N THR A 395 -16.45 1.50 4.20
CA THR A 395 -17.35 2.48 4.82
C THR A 395 -17.09 2.49 6.32
N GLY A 396 -17.34 3.59 6.99
CA GLY A 396 -17.11 3.65 8.42
C GLY A 396 -17.28 5.04 9.00
N LYS A 397 -16.83 5.18 10.24
CA LYS A 397 -17.00 6.40 11.00
C LYS A 397 -15.89 6.58 12.01
N LEU A 398 -15.39 7.81 12.11
CA LEU A 398 -14.47 8.24 13.14
C LEU A 398 -15.17 9.21 14.08
N THR A 399 -15.07 8.97 15.38
CA THR A 399 -15.61 9.85 16.42
C THR A 399 -14.55 10.17 17.46
N TRP A 400 -14.53 11.40 17.96
CA TRP A 400 -13.68 11.83 19.07
C TRP A 400 -14.22 13.11 19.70
N ASN A 401 -13.77 13.42 20.90
CA ASN A 401 -13.95 14.75 21.49
C ASN A 401 -12.72 15.60 21.17
N ASP A 402 -12.89 16.85 20.77
CA ASP A 402 -11.77 17.78 20.60
C ASP A 402 -11.21 18.30 21.94
N VAL A 403 -10.28 19.25 21.87
CA VAL A 403 -9.66 19.86 23.06
C VAL A 403 -10.63 20.66 23.93
N GLU A 404 -11.76 21.10 23.37
CA GLU A 404 -12.84 21.81 24.08
C GLU A 404 -13.90 20.84 24.62
N GLY A 405 -13.79 19.55 24.29
CA GLY A 405 -14.73 18.51 24.67
C GLY A 405 -15.95 18.43 23.75
N ILE A 406 -15.91 19.07 22.58
CA ILE A 406 -16.96 18.99 21.57
C ILE A 406 -16.79 17.69 20.79
N SER A 407 -17.87 16.94 20.62
CA SER A 407 -17.88 15.70 19.84
C SER A 407 -17.76 16.03 18.35
N GLN A 408 -16.74 15.44 17.72
CA GLN A 408 -16.47 15.47 16.30
C GLN A 408 -16.83 14.09 15.72
N GLU A 409 -17.32 14.10 14.48
CA GLU A 409 -17.70 12.90 13.74
C GLU A 409 -17.38 13.09 12.26
N VAL A 410 -16.78 12.07 11.66
CA VAL A 410 -16.44 12.03 10.23
C VAL A 410 -16.87 10.68 9.68
N GLU A 411 -17.72 10.69 8.66
CA GLU A 411 -18.06 9.50 7.88
C GLU A 411 -16.89 9.18 6.94
N LEU A 412 -16.57 7.91 6.82
CA LEU A 412 -15.42 7.43 6.06
C LEU A 412 -15.91 6.58 4.90
N GLU A 413 -15.53 6.94 3.68
CA GLU A 413 -15.74 6.16 2.46
C GLU A 413 -14.40 6.05 1.71
N GLY A 414 -14.17 4.92 1.04
CA GLY A 414 -12.94 4.73 0.28
C GLY A 414 -12.76 3.35 -0.32
N ILE A 415 -11.56 3.15 -0.87
CA ILE A 415 -11.15 1.93 -1.57
C ILE A 415 -9.86 1.42 -0.94
N GLY A 416 -9.72 0.10 -0.82
CA GLY A 416 -8.49 -0.51 -0.35
C GLY A 416 -8.14 -1.81 -1.03
N SER A 417 -6.92 -2.27 -0.77
CA SER A 417 -6.48 -3.63 -1.03
C SER A 417 -6.58 -4.44 0.25
N THR A 418 -7.31 -5.54 0.22
CA THR A 418 -7.45 -6.50 1.34
C THR A 418 -6.73 -7.78 1.05
N TRP A 419 -6.07 -8.31 2.08
CA TRP A 419 -5.42 -9.59 2.06
C TRP A 419 -5.86 -10.39 3.29
N SER A 420 -6.38 -11.58 3.05
CA SER A 420 -6.84 -12.49 4.09
C SER A 420 -6.22 -13.86 3.89
N MET A 421 -5.60 -14.39 4.94
CA MET A 421 -5.03 -15.73 4.96
C MET A 421 -5.70 -16.57 6.03
N ARG A 422 -6.03 -17.81 5.68
CA ARG A 422 -6.72 -18.76 6.58
C ARG A 422 -6.10 -20.14 6.47
N ALA A 423 -5.59 -20.66 7.59
CA ALA A 423 -5.28 -22.08 7.69
C ALA A 423 -6.57 -22.89 7.94
N LEU A 424 -6.61 -24.13 7.45
CA LEU A 424 -7.71 -25.07 7.70
C LEU A 424 -7.87 -25.34 9.20
N VAL A 425 -9.13 -25.36 9.66
CA VAL A 425 -9.55 -25.70 11.04
C VAL A 425 -9.74 -27.19 11.20
#